data_AF-A0AAP4CA56-F1
#
_entry.id   AF-A0AAP4CA56-F1
#
_cell.length_a   1.000
_cell.length_b   1.000
_cell.length_c   1.000
_cell.angle_alpha   90.00
_cell.angle_beta   90.00
_cell.angle_gamma   90.00
#
_symmetry.space_group_name_H-M   'P 1'
#
loop_
_entity.id
_entity.type
_entity.pdbx_description
1 polymer ?
#
loop_
_entity_poly.entity_id
_entity_poly.type
_entity_poly.pdbx_seq_one_letter_code
_entity_poly.pdbx_strand_id
1 'polypeptide(L)'
;FDTKEAKILVNKTGRPVDIVLRQRGLAERMIESFMLVANETVAEHFATLNLPFIYRIHEEPKAEKVQKFIDYASTFGVRVYGTANSMSQSALQDIMKAVHG
;
A
#
# COMPACT_ATOMS: atom_id res chain seq x y z
N PHE A 1 4.74 -4.30 3.13
CA PHE A 1 5.08 -2.96 2.62
C PHE A 1 6.10 -2.31 3.55
N ASP A 2 7.38 -2.46 3.24
CA ASP A 2 8.46 -1.69 3.88
C ASP A 2 9.11 -0.87 2.76
N THR A 3 8.57 0.34 2.54
CA THR A 3 9.09 1.23 1.51
C THR A 3 10.35 1.89 2.05
N LYS A 4 11.45 1.80 1.29
CA LYS A 4 12.72 2.46 1.64
C LYS A 4 12.57 3.97 1.44
N GLU A 5 12.31 4.69 2.54
CA GLU A 5 12.23 6.15 2.53
C GLU A 5 13.60 6.79 2.75
N ALA A 6 13.81 7.98 2.16
CA ALA A 6 15.00 8.78 2.38
C ALA A 6 14.83 9.72 3.59
N LYS A 7 15.87 9.84 4.41
CA LYS A 7 15.99 10.81 5.51
C LYS A 7 17.08 11.81 5.15
N ILE A 8 16.71 13.07 4.99
CA ILE A 8 17.65 14.16 4.69
C ILE A 8 18.22 14.67 6.01
N LEU A 9 19.54 14.63 6.16
CA LEU A 9 20.24 15.25 7.28
C LEU A 9 20.53 16.70 6.91
N VAL A 10 20.19 17.63 7.80
CA VAL A 10 20.40 19.07 7.60
C VAL A 10 21.32 19.61 8.69
N ASN A 11 22.10 20.64 8.35
CA ASN A 11 22.89 21.38 9.33
C ASN A 11 22.03 22.40 10.10
N LYS A 12 22.66 23.16 11.02
CA LYS A 12 21.98 24.17 11.85
C LYS A 12 21.32 25.31 11.05
N THR A 13 21.73 25.53 9.81
CA THR A 13 21.12 26.55 8.91
C THR A 13 20.08 25.94 7.98
N GLY A 14 19.69 24.67 8.18
CA GLY A 14 18.70 23.96 7.38
C GLY A 14 19.22 23.48 6.02
N ARG A 15 20.51 23.60 5.73
CA ARG A 15 21.08 23.11 4.47
C ARG A 15 21.29 21.60 4.51
N PRO A 16 20.86 20.84 3.48
CA PRO A 16 21.13 19.41 3.38
C PRO A 16 22.63 19.13 3.40
N VAL A 17 23.05 18.17 4.22
CA VAL A 17 24.43 17.70 4.31
C VAL A 17 24.57 16.25 3.88
N ASP A 18 23.50 15.46 3.98
CA ASP A 18 23.53 14.04 3.62
C ASP A 18 22.10 13.49 3.39
N ILE A 19 22.00 12.34 2.72
CA ILE A 19 20.77 11.59 2.50
C ILE A 19 21.01 10.14 2.93
N VAL A 20 20.32 9.72 3.97
CA VAL A 20 20.45 8.36 4.53
C VAL A 20 19.14 7.61 4.40
N LEU A 21 19.20 6.27 4.47
CA LEU A 21 17.98 5.46 4.51
C LEU A 21 17.25 5.70 5.84
N ARG A 22 15.95 6.01 5.79
CA ARG A 22 15.12 6.03 6.99
C ARG A 22 14.91 4.60 7.48
N GLN A 23 15.22 4.37 8.75
CA GLN A 23 14.92 3.11 9.42
C GLN A 23 13.63 3.26 10.21
N ARG A 24 12.70 2.31 10.02
CA ARG A 24 11.46 2.23 10.78
C ARG A 24 11.60 1.17 11.88
N GLY A 25 11.51 1.61 13.14
CA GLY A 25 11.63 0.75 14.32
C GLY A 25 10.34 0.01 14.67
N LEU A 26 10.40 -0.84 15.69
CA LEU A 26 9.22 -1.54 16.23
C LEU A 26 8.18 -0.56 16.78
N ALA A 27 8.62 0.46 17.52
CA ALA A 27 7.72 1.46 18.12
C ALA A 27 6.94 2.24 17.04
N GLU A 28 7.61 2.68 15.97
CA GLU A 28 6.94 3.38 14.87
C GLU A 28 5.90 2.50 14.17
N ARG A 29 6.21 1.22 13.92
CA ARG A 29 5.24 0.25 13.36
C ARG A 29 4.05 0.03 14.27
N MET A 30 4.28 -0.06 15.58
CA MET A 30 3.22 -0.22 16.57
C MET A 30 2.28 1.00 16.57
N ILE A 31 2.83 2.21 16.59
CA ILE A 31 2.04 3.45 16.53
C ILE A 31 1.22 3.48 15.23
N GLU A 32 1.81 3.13 14.10
CA GLU A 32 1.11 3.04 12.81
C GLU A 32 -0.06 2.06 12.86
N SER A 33 0.14 0.84 13.40
CA SER A 33 -0.95 -0.13 13.57
C SER A 33 -2.09 0.39 14.44
N PHE A 34 -1.79 1.09 15.53
CA PHE A 34 -2.84 1.70 16.36
C PHE A 34 -3.61 2.79 15.61
N MET A 35 -2.92 3.62 14.83
CA MET A 35 -3.57 4.66 14.04
C MET A 35 -4.45 4.06 12.94
N LEU A 36 -4.03 2.94 12.32
CA LEU A 36 -4.85 2.23 11.33
C LEU A 36 -6.15 1.73 11.96
N VAL A 37 -6.07 0.99 13.07
CA VAL A 37 -7.25 0.46 13.77
C VAL A 37 -8.19 1.58 14.22
N ALA A 38 -7.65 2.67 14.74
CA ALA A 38 -8.46 3.82 15.15
C ALA A 38 -9.19 4.46 13.96
N ASN A 39 -8.50 4.67 12.84
CA ASN A 39 -9.08 5.28 11.64
C ASN A 39 -10.16 4.39 11.03
N GLU A 40 -9.92 3.07 10.96
CA GLU A 40 -10.90 2.09 10.47
C GLU A 40 -12.15 2.06 11.38
N THR A 41 -11.96 2.05 12.69
CA THR A 41 -13.05 2.06 13.67
C THR A 41 -13.94 3.29 13.53
N VAL A 42 -13.35 4.48 13.38
CA VAL A 42 -14.11 5.73 13.17
C VAL A 42 -14.85 5.68 11.84
N ALA A 43 -14.19 5.27 10.76
CA ALA A 43 -14.82 5.17 9.44
C ALA A 43 -16.02 4.19 9.46
N GLU A 44 -15.85 3.01 10.07
CA GLU A 44 -16.90 2.01 10.20
C GLU A 44 -18.08 2.50 11.06
N HIS A 45 -17.79 3.19 12.18
CA HIS A 45 -18.82 3.73 13.05
C HIS A 45 -19.71 4.77 12.33
N PHE A 46 -19.10 5.72 11.62
CA PHE A 46 -19.84 6.73 10.86
C PHE A 46 -20.57 6.14 9.65
N ALA A 47 -19.99 5.14 8.99
CA ALA A 47 -20.64 4.42 7.90
C ALA A 47 -21.89 3.67 8.39
N THR A 48 -21.80 2.99 9.53
CA THR A 48 -22.93 2.26 10.14
C THR A 48 -24.08 3.20 10.50
N LEU A 49 -23.77 4.42 10.95
CA LEU A 49 -24.74 5.45 11.28
C LEU A 49 -25.28 6.21 10.05
N ASN A 50 -24.78 5.93 8.83
CA ASN A 50 -25.11 6.65 7.60
C ASN A 50 -24.93 8.18 7.71
N LEU A 51 -23.90 8.61 8.44
CA LEU A 51 -23.60 10.03 8.63
C LEU A 51 -22.67 10.55 7.53
N PRO A 52 -22.81 11.83 7.13
CA PRO A 52 -21.86 12.47 6.24
C PRO A 52 -20.48 12.52 6.91
N PHE A 53 -19.49 11.89 6.29
CA PHE A 53 -18.11 11.82 6.78
C PHE A 53 -17.12 11.82 5.61
N ILE A 54 -15.88 12.24 5.85
CA ILE A 54 -14.83 12.24 4.84
C ILE A 54 -14.09 10.90 4.92
N TYR A 55 -14.19 10.10 3.86
CA TYR A 55 -13.52 8.80 3.76
C TYR A 55 -12.21 8.91 2.97
N ARG A 56 -11.21 8.11 3.37
CA ARG A 56 -9.98 7.93 2.61
C ARG A 56 -10.12 6.70 1.71
N ILE A 57 -10.48 6.92 0.45
CA ILE A 57 -10.75 5.85 -0.52
C ILE A 57 -9.51 5.60 -1.38
N HIS A 58 -9.22 4.33 -1.64
CA HIS A 58 -8.26 3.90 -2.66
C HIS A 58 -9.02 3.19 -3.77
N GLU A 59 -8.98 3.73 -4.98
CA GLU A 59 -9.72 3.19 -6.11
C GLU A 59 -9.11 1.88 -6.63
N GLU A 60 -9.94 1.04 -7.24
CA GLU A 60 -9.48 -0.16 -7.92
C GLU A 60 -8.61 0.18 -9.14
N PRO A 61 -7.60 -0.64 -9.47
CA PRO A 61 -6.80 -0.43 -10.65
C PRO A 61 -7.65 -0.57 -11.92
N LYS A 62 -7.43 0.31 -12.89
CA LYS A 62 -8.08 0.22 -14.21
C LYS A 62 -7.75 -1.11 -14.88
N ALA A 63 -8.75 -1.71 -15.54
CA ALA A 63 -8.60 -2.99 -16.24
C ALA A 63 -7.41 -3.05 -17.21
N GLU A 64 -7.15 -1.98 -17.95
CA GLU A 64 -5.98 -1.91 -18.85
C GLU A 64 -4.64 -2.12 -18.12
N LYS A 65 -4.49 -1.55 -16.91
CA LYS A 65 -3.28 -1.74 -16.10
C LYS A 65 -3.18 -3.18 -15.58
N VAL A 66 -4.31 -3.77 -15.21
CA VAL A 66 -4.38 -5.17 -14.76
C VAL A 66 -4.02 -6.11 -15.91
N GLN A 67 -4.53 -5.88 -17.12
CA GLN A 67 -4.19 -6.69 -18.29
C GLN A 67 -2.70 -6.63 -18.60
N LYS A 68 -2.10 -5.43 -18.62
CA LYS A 68 -0.65 -5.26 -18.82
C LYS A 68 0.18 -6.01 -17.77
N PHE A 69 -0.28 -6.02 -16.52
CA PHE A 69 0.36 -6.79 -15.45
C PHE A 69 0.28 -8.30 -15.70
N ILE A 70 -0.89 -8.82 -16.10
CA ILE A 70 -1.10 -10.24 -16.43
C ILE A 70 -0.17 -10.67 -17.58
N ASP A 71 -0.14 -9.90 -18.66
CA ASP A 71 0.70 -10.18 -19.83
C ASP A 71 2.18 -10.22 -19.44
N TYR A 72 2.63 -9.24 -18.65
CA TYR A 72 4.00 -9.18 -18.16
C TYR A 72 4.32 -10.37 -17.24
N ALA A 73 3.47 -10.67 -16.27
CA ALA A 73 3.67 -11.79 -15.33
C ALA A 73 3.70 -13.15 -16.04
N SER A 74 2.85 -13.34 -17.06
CA SER A 74 2.79 -14.57 -17.85
C SER A 74 4.09 -14.85 -18.62
N THR A 75 4.82 -13.80 -19.01
CA THR A 75 6.14 -13.91 -19.65
C THR A 75 7.17 -14.56 -18.71
N PHE A 76 7.01 -14.41 -17.39
CA PHE A 76 7.85 -15.06 -16.37
C PHE A 76 7.29 -16.41 -15.91
N GLY A 77 6.27 -16.96 -16.59
CA GLY A 77 5.64 -18.23 -16.25
C GLY A 77 4.71 -18.18 -15.03
N VAL A 78 4.41 -16.98 -14.51
CA VAL A 78 3.49 -16.79 -13.39
C VAL A 78 2.05 -16.86 -13.92
N ARG A 79 1.31 -17.89 -13.52
CA ARG A 79 -0.11 -18.04 -13.90
C ARG A 79 -0.97 -17.12 -13.05
N VAL A 80 -1.57 -16.13 -13.68
CA VAL A 80 -2.57 -15.25 -13.06
C VAL A 80 -3.97 -15.78 -13.41
N TYR A 81 -4.74 -16.15 -12.40
CA TYR A 81 -6.11 -16.64 -12.57
C TYR A 81 -7.11 -15.47 -12.40
N GLY A 82 -7.75 -15.06 -13.50
CA GLY A 82 -8.77 -14.01 -13.50
C GLY A 82 -8.83 -13.24 -14.82
N THR A 83 -9.81 -12.33 -14.95
CA THR A 83 -9.89 -11.38 -16.08
C THR A 83 -9.59 -9.96 -15.60
N ALA A 84 -9.04 -9.11 -16.48
CA ALA A 84 -8.67 -7.75 -16.13
C ALA A 84 -9.80 -6.90 -15.51
N ASN A 85 -11.07 -7.24 -15.79
CA ASN A 85 -12.24 -6.54 -15.27
C ASN A 85 -12.75 -7.08 -13.92
N SER A 86 -12.21 -8.19 -13.42
CA SER A 86 -12.76 -8.90 -12.25
C SER A 86 -11.69 -9.30 -11.24
N MET A 87 -10.54 -8.61 -11.24
CA MET A 87 -9.43 -8.97 -10.36
C MET A 87 -9.57 -8.34 -8.99
N SER A 88 -9.74 -9.20 -7.98
CA SER A 88 -9.81 -8.77 -6.59
C SER A 88 -8.42 -8.45 -6.02
N GLN A 89 -8.38 -7.60 -5.00
CA GLN A 89 -7.16 -7.30 -4.27
C GLN A 89 -6.53 -8.56 -3.65
N SER A 90 -7.32 -9.53 -3.20
CA SER A 90 -6.80 -10.79 -2.65
C SER A 90 -6.00 -11.57 -3.69
N ALA A 91 -6.52 -11.69 -4.92
CA ALA A 91 -5.83 -12.42 -5.98
C ALA A 91 -4.48 -11.77 -6.33
N LEU A 92 -4.41 -10.44 -6.36
CA LEU A 92 -3.14 -9.72 -6.55
C LEU A 92 -2.16 -9.98 -5.40
N GLN A 93 -2.64 -10.05 -4.16
CA GLN A 93 -1.79 -10.38 -3.01
C GLN A 93 -1.25 -11.81 -3.07
N ASP A 94 -2.05 -12.76 -3.54
CA ASP A 94 -1.60 -14.16 -3.68
C ASP A 94 -0.51 -14.30 -4.75
N ILE A 95 -0.64 -13.57 -5.86
CA ILE A 95 0.41 -13.49 -6.89
C ILE A 95 1.69 -12.88 -6.30
N MET A 96 1.58 -11.79 -5.54
CA MET A 96 2.72 -11.15 -4.88
C MET A 96 3.44 -12.12 -3.95
N LYS A 97 2.71 -12.91 -3.16
CA LYS A 97 3.29 -13.95 -2.28
C LYS A 97 4.00 -15.04 -3.09
N ALA A 98 3.36 -15.54 -4.15
CA ALA A 98 3.93 -16.59 -5.00
C ALA A 98 5.26 -16.18 -5.67
N VAL A 99 5.43 -14.89 -5.98
CA VAL A 99 6.64 -14.33 -6.59
C VAL A 99 7.73 -14.01 -5.55
N HIS A 100 7.37 -13.62 -4.33
CA HIS A 100 8.34 -13.23 -3.31
C HIS A 100 9.14 -14.41 -2.74
N GLY A 101 8.64 -15.64 -2.86
CA GLY A 101 9.22 -16.83 -2.23
C GLY A 101 8.87 -16.91 -0.76
#